data_AF-A0A7Y5DA07-F1
#
_entry.id   AF-A0A7Y5DA07-F1
#
_cell.length_a   1.000
_cell.length_b   1.000
_cell.length_c   1.000
_cell.angle_alpha   90.00
_cell.angle_beta   90.00
_cell.angle_gamma   90.00
#
_symmetry.space_group_name_H-M   'P 1'
#
loop_
_entity.id
_entity.type
_entity.pdbx_description
1 polymer ?
#
loop_
_entity_poly.entity_id
_entity_poly.type
_entity_poly.pdbx_seq_one_letter_code
_entity_poly.pdbx_strand_id
1 'polypeptide(L)'
;MKNKSIFLFAISAILIFSAFKLADDIIARLALTHKNAQGYILTNIIGAEDPDGGNSNGTLSLPYIKKMLPNIINGDKAGAAKELCQYVKDYINSEEFLAQYAKRKEAALPLEDQGNNIASLRRTVEVHQININNYKNDTKYVAEQEKEKAAAQARLDKLLEAAKKPFPQKTEWEQAYPTNPAVLVKKRLEEYLKTVAAVDFNAKISEADKYGTKKFLSPLYEKKSNKWKAIYRAGKEVNDVVTAFVKEWLKGEIIAAQKVQIPTDDTEKKTNNNNNSNNKQATNTNTNSNTSTNNASSTSGTATDAKPADAVTPVKEKKNLFKKLKDKTKGVINY
;
A
#
# COMPACT_ATOMS: atom_id res chain seq x y z
N MET A 1 -17.50 25.80 55.47
CA MET A 1 -16.68 26.27 54.34
C MET A 1 -15.74 25.15 53.90
N LYS A 2 -15.79 24.85 52.59
CA LYS A 2 -14.72 24.27 51.73
C LYS A 2 -14.22 22.85 52.03
N ASN A 3 -14.06 22.08 50.95
CA ASN A 3 -13.23 20.86 50.79
C ASN A 3 -13.95 19.49 50.71
N LYS A 4 -15.00 19.33 49.90
CA LYS A 4 -15.51 17.97 49.53
C LYS A 4 -15.78 17.72 48.04
N SER A 5 -15.35 18.60 47.13
CA SER A 5 -15.69 18.46 45.70
C SER A 5 -14.53 18.17 44.75
N ILE A 6 -13.33 17.86 45.25
CA ILE A 6 -12.15 17.66 44.39
C ILE A 6 -11.79 16.17 44.18
N PHE A 7 -12.41 15.24 44.90
CA PHE A 7 -12.03 13.82 44.85
C PHE A 7 -12.91 12.91 43.98
N LEU A 8 -13.82 13.47 43.17
CA LEU A 8 -14.64 12.68 42.22
C LEU A 8 -14.33 12.91 40.74
N PHE A 9 -13.42 13.83 40.41
CA PHE A 9 -13.00 14.09 39.02
C PHE A 9 -11.70 13.38 38.60
N ALA A 10 -10.99 12.75 39.55
CA ALA A 10 -9.72 12.06 39.27
C ALA A 10 -9.87 10.58 38.86
N ILE A 11 -11.06 9.98 39.01
CA ILE A 11 -11.32 8.58 38.62
C ILE A 11 -12.00 8.47 37.25
N SER A 12 -12.59 9.55 36.73
CA SER A 12 -13.17 9.56 35.38
C SER A 12 -12.17 9.90 34.26
N ALA A 13 -10.94 10.30 34.62
CA ALA A 13 -9.88 10.65 33.67
C ALA A 13 -8.86 9.52 33.39
N ILE A 14 -9.03 8.35 34.03
CA ILE A 14 -8.12 7.19 33.88
C ILE A 14 -8.81 6.02 33.13
N LEU A 15 -9.98 6.27 32.51
CA LEU A 15 -10.67 5.32 31.62
C LEU A 15 -10.62 5.72 30.12
N ILE A 16 -9.63 6.53 29.71
CA ILE A 16 -9.33 6.81 28.29
C ILE A 16 -7.99 6.16 27.87
N PHE A 17 -7.36 5.36 28.75
CA PHE A 17 -6.57 4.24 28.24
C PHE A 17 -7.55 3.22 27.69
N SER A 18 -7.88 3.43 26.42
CA SER A 18 -8.46 2.47 25.52
C SER A 18 -7.79 1.13 25.74
N ALA A 19 -8.43 0.30 26.55
CA ALA A 19 -8.33 -1.13 26.48
C ALA A 19 -8.83 -1.51 25.08
N PHE A 20 -7.96 -1.33 24.08
CA PHE A 20 -8.02 -2.03 22.81
C PHE A 20 -7.91 -3.51 23.13
N LYS A 21 -9.04 -4.11 23.52
CA LYS A 21 -9.20 -5.53 23.31
C LYS A 21 -9.05 -5.72 21.81
N LEU A 22 -8.06 -6.51 21.39
CA LEU A 22 -7.94 -7.07 20.05
C LEU A 22 -9.24 -7.82 19.73
N ALA A 23 -10.27 -7.10 19.31
CA ALA A 23 -11.08 -7.59 18.22
C ALA A 23 -10.20 -7.44 16.99
N ASP A 24 -10.07 -8.49 16.17
CA ASP A 24 -9.34 -8.43 14.91
C ASP A 24 -9.76 -7.17 14.17
N ASP A 25 -8.81 -6.27 13.91
CA ASP A 25 -9.13 -5.03 13.24
C ASP A 25 -9.63 -5.31 11.81
N ILE A 26 -10.27 -4.32 11.22
CA ILE A 26 -10.88 -4.48 9.90
C ILE A 26 -9.86 -4.87 8.81
N ILE A 27 -8.57 -4.54 8.97
CA ILE A 27 -7.51 -4.89 8.02
C ILE A 27 -7.18 -6.38 8.13
N ALA A 28 -7.02 -6.89 9.35
CA ALA A 28 -6.84 -8.31 9.62
C ALA A 28 -8.04 -9.13 9.13
N ARG A 29 -9.28 -8.67 9.38
CA ARG A 29 -10.51 -9.34 8.88
C ARG A 29 -10.62 -9.38 7.36
N LEU A 30 -9.99 -8.42 6.67
CA LEU A 30 -9.86 -8.42 5.21
C LEU A 30 -8.71 -9.29 4.69
N ALA A 31 -7.97 -9.95 5.57
CA ALA A 31 -6.74 -10.68 5.27
C ALA A 31 -5.69 -9.80 4.55
N LEU A 32 -5.61 -8.53 4.96
CA LEU A 32 -4.61 -7.59 4.49
C LEU A 32 -3.57 -7.38 5.60
N THR A 33 -2.38 -6.95 5.20
CA THR A 33 -1.41 -6.38 6.16
C THR A 33 -1.62 -4.88 6.23
N HIS A 34 -1.25 -4.25 7.34
CA HIS A 34 -1.34 -2.80 7.50
C HIS A 34 -0.54 -2.08 6.44
N LYS A 35 0.68 -2.54 6.18
CA LYS A 35 1.54 -1.99 5.14
C LYS A 35 0.86 -1.99 3.78
N ASN A 36 0.21 -3.11 3.42
CA ASN A 36 -0.49 -3.22 2.14
C ASN A 36 -1.70 -2.28 2.06
N ALA A 37 -2.54 -2.25 3.10
CA ALA A 37 -3.69 -1.36 3.17
C ALA A 37 -3.30 0.13 3.08
N GLN A 38 -2.28 0.53 3.84
CA GLN A 38 -1.71 1.89 3.82
C GLN A 38 -1.19 2.28 2.44
N GLY A 39 -0.54 1.35 1.73
CA GLY A 39 -0.08 1.55 0.36
C GLY A 39 -1.22 1.87 -0.62
N TYR A 40 -2.34 1.13 -0.54
CA TYR A 40 -3.54 1.43 -1.33
C TYR A 40 -4.15 2.78 -0.98
N ILE A 41 -4.24 3.11 0.30
CA ILE A 41 -4.77 4.42 0.75
C ILE A 41 -3.91 5.55 0.18
N LEU A 42 -2.58 5.45 0.36
CA LEU A 42 -1.63 6.46 -0.10
C LEU A 42 -1.70 6.66 -1.61
N THR A 43 -1.75 5.56 -2.37
CA THR A 43 -1.88 5.58 -3.85
C THR A 43 -3.19 6.22 -4.30
N ASN A 44 -4.31 5.96 -3.63
CA ASN A 44 -5.57 6.59 -4.00
C ASN A 44 -5.63 8.08 -3.64
N ILE A 45 -4.86 8.53 -2.64
CA ILE A 45 -4.78 9.94 -2.27
C ILE A 45 -3.87 10.70 -3.24
N ILE A 46 -2.64 10.21 -3.41
CA ILE A 46 -1.54 10.92 -4.07
C ILE A 46 -1.42 10.58 -5.56
N GLY A 47 -1.87 9.39 -5.98
CA GLY A 47 -1.59 8.81 -7.29
C GLY A 47 -0.60 7.64 -7.21
N ALA A 48 -0.50 6.83 -8.28
CA ALA A 48 0.54 5.81 -8.34
C ALA A 48 1.89 6.43 -8.73
N GLU A 49 2.96 5.82 -8.24
CA GLU A 49 4.32 6.15 -8.64
C GLU A 49 4.56 5.48 -10.00
N ASP A 50 4.20 6.14 -11.10
CA ASP A 50 4.59 5.67 -12.43
C ASP A 50 6.05 6.07 -12.66
N PRO A 51 6.96 5.10 -12.88
CA PRO A 51 8.38 5.37 -13.10
C PRO A 51 8.65 6.21 -14.35
N ASP A 52 7.69 6.24 -15.29
CA ASP A 52 7.77 6.98 -16.55
C ASP A 52 7.14 8.39 -16.48
N GLY A 53 6.86 8.91 -15.28
CA GLY A 53 6.28 10.25 -15.09
C GLY A 53 4.83 10.39 -15.55
N GLY A 54 4.16 9.27 -15.84
CA GLY A 54 2.74 9.22 -16.13
C GLY A 54 1.92 9.59 -14.90
N ASN A 55 1.11 10.63 -14.99
CA ASN A 55 0.23 10.95 -13.88
C ASN A 55 -0.99 10.02 -13.90
N SER A 56 -0.92 8.87 -13.22
CA SER A 56 -2.08 8.01 -12.97
C SER A 56 -3.03 8.58 -11.89
N ASN A 57 -3.02 9.90 -11.69
CA ASN A 57 -4.03 10.64 -10.93
C ASN A 57 -5.43 10.32 -11.46
N GLY A 58 -6.08 9.34 -10.86
CA GLY A 58 -7.47 8.99 -11.18
C GLY A 58 -7.77 7.51 -11.20
N THR A 59 -6.77 6.64 -11.34
CA THR A 59 -7.01 5.19 -11.29
C THR A 59 -7.21 4.76 -9.85
N LEU A 60 -8.42 4.32 -9.55
CA LEU A 60 -8.75 3.73 -8.26
C LEU A 60 -7.98 2.40 -8.11
N SER A 61 -7.11 2.33 -7.12
CA SER A 61 -6.36 1.11 -6.78
C SER A 61 -7.03 0.41 -5.63
N LEU A 62 -7.41 -0.86 -5.80
CA LEU A 62 -8.10 -1.64 -4.78
C LEU A 62 -7.33 -2.93 -4.46
N PRO A 63 -7.28 -3.35 -3.19
CA PRO A 63 -6.72 -4.64 -2.83
C PRO A 63 -7.56 -5.79 -3.38
N TYR A 64 -6.89 -6.88 -3.74
CA TYR A 64 -7.57 -8.11 -4.12
C TYR A 64 -8.02 -8.89 -2.88
N ILE A 65 -9.28 -8.69 -2.47
CA ILE A 65 -9.86 -9.27 -1.24
C ILE A 65 -10.98 -10.29 -1.50
N LYS A 66 -10.94 -10.98 -2.65
CA LYS A 66 -12.05 -11.81 -3.16
C LYS A 66 -12.55 -12.87 -2.17
N LYS A 67 -11.67 -13.44 -1.34
CA LYS A 67 -12.01 -14.55 -0.43
C LYS A 67 -12.75 -14.09 0.84
N MET A 68 -12.43 -12.91 1.36
CA MET A 68 -12.99 -12.41 2.64
C MET A 68 -14.20 -11.49 2.44
N LEU A 69 -14.30 -10.87 1.27
CA LEU A 69 -15.38 -9.93 0.97
C LEU A 69 -16.80 -10.53 1.10
N PRO A 70 -17.09 -11.79 0.71
CA PRO A 70 -18.43 -12.36 0.89
C PRO A 70 -18.91 -12.39 2.35
N ASN A 71 -18.02 -12.67 3.30
CA ASN A 71 -18.37 -12.72 4.72
C ASN A 71 -18.75 -11.32 5.24
N ILE A 72 -18.07 -10.28 4.77
CA ILE A 72 -18.37 -8.89 5.11
C ILE A 72 -19.69 -8.45 4.45
N ILE A 73 -19.90 -8.82 3.19
CA ILE A 73 -21.12 -8.48 2.44
C ILE A 73 -22.36 -9.12 3.08
N ASN A 74 -22.25 -10.38 3.51
CA ASN A 74 -23.34 -11.11 4.13
C ASN A 74 -23.57 -10.72 5.61
N GLY A 75 -22.58 -10.07 6.23
CA GLY A 75 -22.67 -9.53 7.59
C GLY A 75 -23.03 -8.04 7.61
N ASP A 76 -22.47 -7.30 8.56
CA ASP A 76 -22.67 -5.86 8.69
C ASP A 76 -21.68 -5.07 7.81
N LYS A 77 -22.02 -4.95 6.53
CA LYS A 77 -21.20 -4.16 5.59
C LYS A 77 -21.20 -2.65 5.88
N ALA A 78 -22.24 -2.12 6.53
CA ALA A 78 -22.33 -0.72 6.89
C ALA A 78 -21.37 -0.40 8.06
N GLY A 79 -21.36 -1.25 9.09
CA GLY A 79 -20.38 -1.22 10.17
C GLY A 79 -18.95 -1.38 9.67
N ALA A 80 -18.69 -2.39 8.81
CA ALA A 80 -17.38 -2.59 8.21
C ALA A 80 -16.90 -1.37 7.41
N ALA A 81 -17.79 -0.71 6.67
CA ALA A 81 -17.47 0.52 5.95
C ALA A 81 -17.10 1.68 6.89
N LYS A 82 -17.81 1.81 8.02
CA LYS A 82 -17.49 2.82 9.04
C LYS A 82 -16.12 2.56 9.67
N GLU A 83 -15.80 1.31 9.99
CA GLU A 83 -14.49 0.92 10.52
C GLU A 83 -13.36 1.19 9.52
N LEU A 84 -13.54 0.85 8.25
CA LEU A 84 -12.58 1.20 7.19
C LEU A 84 -12.38 2.72 7.07
N CYS A 85 -13.46 3.50 7.12
CA CYS A 85 -13.36 4.97 7.10
C CYS A 85 -12.54 5.49 8.28
N GLN A 86 -12.77 4.93 9.48
CA GLN A 86 -12.01 5.29 10.66
C GLN A 86 -10.53 4.93 10.50
N TYR A 87 -10.22 3.72 10.04
CA TYR A 87 -8.84 3.30 9.77
C TYR A 87 -8.13 4.22 8.77
N VAL A 88 -8.82 4.60 7.67
CA VAL A 88 -8.27 5.56 6.69
C VAL A 88 -7.98 6.91 7.34
N LYS A 89 -8.89 7.40 8.19
CA LYS A 89 -8.72 8.66 8.92
C LYS A 89 -7.56 8.58 9.91
N ASP A 90 -7.45 7.50 10.66
CA ASP A 90 -6.37 7.28 11.63
C ASP A 90 -5.01 7.19 10.94
N TYR A 91 -4.94 6.50 9.80
CA TYR A 91 -3.72 6.45 8.98
C TYR A 91 -3.33 7.85 8.50
N ILE A 92 -4.25 8.62 7.94
CA ILE A 92 -3.97 9.99 7.47
C ILE A 92 -3.51 10.90 8.63
N ASN A 93 -3.96 10.64 9.85
CA ASN A 93 -3.55 11.35 11.07
C ASN A 93 -2.26 10.82 11.70
N SER A 94 -1.62 9.80 11.12
CA SER A 94 -0.40 9.19 11.65
C SER A 94 0.86 9.90 11.17
N GLU A 95 1.96 9.72 11.91
CA GLU A 95 3.30 10.14 11.47
C GLU A 95 3.76 9.36 10.24
N GLU A 96 3.37 8.08 10.15
CA GLU A 96 3.69 7.19 9.03
C GLU A 96 3.17 7.75 7.70
N PHE A 97 1.92 8.23 7.67
CA PHE A 97 1.36 8.86 6.47
C PHE A 97 2.15 10.11 6.06
N LEU A 98 2.54 10.96 7.01
CA LEU A 98 3.33 12.16 6.71
C LEU A 98 4.71 11.81 6.17
N ALA A 99 5.37 10.80 6.74
CA ALA A 99 6.65 10.30 6.28
C ALA A 99 6.55 9.74 4.85
N GLN A 100 5.56 8.89 4.58
CA GLN A 100 5.35 8.32 3.25
C GLN A 100 4.93 9.40 2.22
N TYR A 101 4.12 10.38 2.63
CA TYR A 101 3.77 11.52 1.79
C TYR A 101 5.02 12.32 1.38
N ALA A 102 5.86 12.68 2.36
CA ALA A 102 7.10 13.41 2.11
C ALA A 102 8.04 12.64 1.17
N LYS A 103 8.17 11.32 1.38
CA LYS A 103 8.95 10.43 0.50
C LYS A 103 8.42 10.45 -0.93
N ARG A 104 7.10 10.35 -1.15
CA ARG A 104 6.50 10.39 -2.50
C ARG A 104 6.64 11.77 -3.15
N LYS A 105 6.44 12.84 -2.40
CA LYS A 105 6.62 14.21 -2.87
C LYS A 105 8.04 14.44 -3.37
N GLU A 106 9.05 14.00 -2.61
CA GLU A 106 10.46 14.09 -2.98
C GLU A 106 10.77 13.23 -4.21
N ALA A 107 10.30 11.98 -4.23
CA ALA A 107 10.49 11.06 -5.36
C ALA A 107 9.90 11.60 -6.67
N ALA A 108 8.82 12.37 -6.59
CA ALA A 108 8.14 12.98 -7.74
C ALA A 108 8.76 14.31 -8.21
N LEU A 109 9.90 14.74 -7.65
CA LEU A 109 10.61 15.92 -8.16
C LEU A 109 11.02 15.69 -9.63
N PRO A 110 10.71 16.63 -10.55
CA PRO A 110 11.02 16.52 -11.97
C PRO A 110 12.49 16.87 -12.26
N LEU A 111 13.41 16.28 -11.50
CA LEU A 111 14.85 16.48 -11.59
C LEU A 111 15.55 15.15 -11.84
N GLU A 112 16.50 15.17 -12.77
CA GLU A 112 17.21 13.97 -13.21
C GLU A 112 18.70 14.25 -13.36
N ASP A 113 19.52 13.23 -13.10
CA ASP A 113 20.95 13.20 -13.40
C ASP A 113 21.24 11.98 -14.26
N GLN A 114 21.69 12.21 -15.50
CA GLN A 114 22.01 11.14 -16.46
C GLN A 114 20.81 10.18 -16.70
N GLY A 115 19.59 10.72 -16.77
CA GLY A 115 18.36 9.95 -16.95
C GLY A 115 17.88 9.20 -15.70
N ASN A 116 18.52 9.42 -14.54
CA ASN A 116 18.06 8.88 -13.26
C ASN A 116 17.39 9.97 -12.44
N ASN A 117 16.11 9.76 -12.11
CA ASN A 117 15.39 10.58 -11.14
C ASN A 117 15.74 10.19 -9.69
N ILE A 118 15.23 10.98 -8.75
CA ILE A 118 15.44 10.79 -7.30
C ILE A 118 14.98 9.40 -6.83
N ALA A 119 13.83 8.93 -7.31
CA ALA A 119 13.28 7.63 -6.93
C ALA A 119 14.22 6.47 -7.35
N SER A 120 14.73 6.53 -8.59
CA SER A 120 15.68 5.55 -9.13
C SER A 120 16.97 5.53 -8.32
N LEU A 121 17.57 6.70 -8.05
CA LEU A 121 18.82 6.79 -7.27
C LEU A 121 18.65 6.27 -5.84
N ARG A 122 17.53 6.58 -5.18
CA ARG A 122 17.23 6.09 -3.83
C ARG A 122 17.08 4.56 -3.82
N ARG A 123 16.39 3.98 -4.81
CA ARG A 123 16.29 2.53 -4.98
C ARG A 123 17.67 1.89 -5.21
N THR A 124 18.53 2.53 -6.01
CA THR A 124 19.91 2.07 -6.22
C THR A 124 20.72 2.07 -4.91
N VAL A 125 20.64 3.14 -4.11
CA VAL A 125 21.29 3.19 -2.79
C VAL A 125 20.80 2.06 -1.87
N GLU A 126 19.48 1.79 -1.87
CA GLU A 126 18.88 0.71 -1.07
C GLU A 126 19.34 -0.68 -1.54
N VAL A 127 19.34 -0.94 -2.86
CA VAL A 127 19.86 -2.19 -3.45
C VAL A 127 21.30 -2.44 -3.01
N HIS A 128 22.17 -1.45 -3.14
CA HIS A 128 23.57 -1.61 -2.73
C HIS A 128 23.70 -1.84 -1.22
N GLN A 129 22.88 -1.18 -0.41
CA GLN A 129 22.86 -1.43 1.04
C GLN A 129 22.42 -2.85 1.38
N ILE A 130 21.40 -3.37 0.71
CA ILE A 130 20.95 -4.76 0.87
C ILE A 130 22.05 -5.73 0.44
N ASN A 131 22.73 -5.47 -0.67
CA ASN A 131 23.84 -6.28 -1.16
C ASN A 131 25.01 -6.31 -0.17
N ILE A 132 25.41 -5.16 0.39
CA ILE A 132 26.43 -5.07 1.44
C ILE A 132 26.04 -5.95 2.62
N ASN A 133 24.78 -5.88 3.06
CA ASN A 133 24.27 -6.66 4.19
C ASN A 133 24.18 -8.16 3.90
N ASN A 134 23.89 -8.57 2.66
CA ASN A 134 23.77 -9.99 2.30
C ASN A 134 25.12 -10.65 2.04
N TYR A 135 26.15 -9.89 1.67
CA TYR A 135 27.46 -10.40 1.24
C TYR A 135 28.62 -9.87 2.08
N LYS A 136 28.38 -9.61 3.37
CA LYS A 136 29.33 -8.98 4.31
C LYS A 136 30.75 -9.55 4.30
N ASN A 137 30.89 -10.84 3.99
CA ASN A 137 32.17 -11.57 4.02
C ASN A 137 32.93 -11.54 2.68
N ASP A 138 32.31 -11.08 1.59
CA ASP A 138 32.94 -10.94 0.26
C ASP A 138 33.54 -9.54 0.14
N THR A 139 34.70 -9.31 0.76
CA THR A 139 35.31 -7.97 0.92
C THR A 139 35.49 -7.20 -0.38
N LYS A 140 35.83 -7.88 -1.48
CA LYS A 140 35.95 -7.26 -2.81
C LYS A 140 34.60 -6.79 -3.33
N TYR A 141 33.57 -7.62 -3.19
CA TYR A 141 32.21 -7.27 -3.60
C TYR A 141 31.63 -6.14 -2.73
N VAL A 142 31.82 -6.20 -1.40
CA VAL A 142 31.38 -5.14 -0.49
C VAL A 142 32.04 -3.81 -0.83
N ALA A 143 33.36 -3.79 -1.07
CA ALA A 143 34.06 -2.56 -1.47
C ALA A 143 33.54 -1.98 -2.79
N GLU A 144 33.20 -2.83 -3.77
CA GLU A 144 32.56 -2.41 -5.03
C GLU A 144 31.17 -1.80 -4.77
N GLN A 145 30.34 -2.47 -3.96
CA GLN A 145 29.00 -1.98 -3.61
C GLN A 145 29.02 -0.70 -2.78
N GLU A 146 29.97 -0.52 -1.85
CA GLU A 146 30.14 0.72 -1.10
C GLU A 146 30.51 1.88 -2.02
N LYS A 147 31.40 1.65 -2.99
CA LYS A 147 31.76 2.65 -3.99
C LYS A 147 30.56 3.05 -4.85
N GLU A 148 29.80 2.08 -5.34
CA GLU A 148 28.59 2.33 -6.15
C GLU A 148 27.50 3.05 -5.33
N LYS A 149 27.27 2.62 -4.08
CA LYS A 149 26.36 3.28 -3.15
C LYS A 149 26.75 4.74 -2.91
N ALA A 150 28.03 5.01 -2.64
CA ALA A 150 28.52 6.37 -2.40
C ALA A 150 28.36 7.25 -3.64
N ALA A 151 28.64 6.72 -4.83
CA ALA A 151 28.42 7.45 -6.08
C ALA A 151 26.94 7.76 -6.33
N ALA A 152 26.04 6.80 -6.10
CA ALA A 152 24.60 7.01 -6.20
C ALA A 152 24.09 8.03 -5.17
N GLN A 153 24.59 7.96 -3.92
CA GLN A 153 24.25 8.91 -2.87
C GLN A 153 24.70 10.33 -3.23
N ALA A 154 25.93 10.51 -3.72
CA ALA A 154 26.41 11.82 -4.13
C ALA A 154 25.57 12.45 -5.25
N ARG A 155 25.07 11.65 -6.21
CA ARG A 155 24.15 12.12 -7.25
C ARG A 155 22.79 12.49 -6.67
N LEU A 156 22.27 11.67 -5.75
CA LEU A 156 21.02 11.95 -5.05
C LEU A 156 21.09 13.27 -4.29
N ASP A 157 22.15 13.47 -3.50
CA ASP A 157 22.37 14.69 -2.72
C ASP A 157 22.45 15.93 -3.63
N LYS A 158 23.14 15.81 -4.77
CA LYS A 158 23.21 16.87 -5.79
C LYS A 158 21.83 17.26 -6.32
N LEU A 159 20.95 16.29 -6.61
CA LEU A 159 19.58 16.57 -7.05
C LEU A 159 18.75 17.23 -5.95
N LEU A 160 18.89 16.79 -4.70
CA LEU A 160 18.19 17.39 -3.56
C LEU A 160 18.64 18.84 -3.31
N GLU A 161 19.93 19.15 -3.45
CA GLU A 161 20.41 20.52 -3.39
C GLU A 161 19.91 21.37 -4.57
N ALA A 162 19.83 20.79 -5.78
CA ALA A 162 19.25 21.47 -6.94
C ALA A 162 17.75 21.77 -6.73
N ALA A 163 17.00 20.88 -6.06
CA ALA A 163 15.59 21.06 -5.75
C ALA A 163 15.30 22.25 -4.82
N LYS A 164 16.30 22.71 -4.04
CA LYS A 164 16.16 23.93 -3.20
C LYS A 164 16.15 25.20 -4.04
N LYS A 165 16.68 25.16 -5.26
CA LYS A 165 16.71 26.30 -6.20
C LYS A 165 15.44 26.29 -7.07
N PRO A 166 15.10 27.39 -7.75
CA PRO A 166 14.05 27.35 -8.77
C PRO A 166 14.40 26.34 -9.86
N PHE A 167 13.44 25.50 -10.25
CA PHE A 167 13.56 24.52 -11.34
C PHE A 167 12.34 24.59 -12.27
N PRO A 168 12.48 24.21 -13.55
CA PRO A 168 11.35 24.13 -14.47
C PRO A 168 10.28 23.20 -13.92
N GLN A 169 8.99 23.54 -14.10
CA GLN A 169 7.84 22.76 -13.62
C GLN A 169 7.64 22.74 -12.08
N LYS A 170 8.34 23.61 -11.33
CA LYS A 170 8.17 23.70 -9.88
C LYS A 170 6.72 23.99 -9.48
N THR A 171 6.05 24.89 -10.17
CA THR A 171 4.66 25.27 -9.87
C THR A 171 3.71 24.08 -10.04
N GLU A 172 3.83 23.34 -11.15
CA GLU A 172 3.04 22.15 -11.43
C GLU A 172 3.30 21.04 -10.41
N TRP A 173 4.55 20.84 -10.02
CA TRP A 173 4.93 19.90 -8.97
C TRP A 173 4.36 20.31 -7.61
N GLU A 174 4.44 21.58 -7.21
CA GLU A 174 3.86 22.08 -5.95
C GLU A 174 2.33 21.99 -5.93
N GLN A 175 1.68 22.15 -7.08
CA GLN A 175 0.23 21.94 -7.21
C GLN A 175 -0.15 20.45 -7.12
N ALA A 176 0.63 19.57 -7.72
CA ALA A 176 0.42 18.13 -7.66
C ALA A 176 0.74 17.55 -6.27
N TYR A 177 1.76 18.09 -5.60
CA TYR A 177 2.29 17.66 -4.30
C TYR A 177 2.40 18.84 -3.31
N PRO A 178 1.27 19.38 -2.83
CA PRO A 178 1.26 20.54 -1.95
C PRO A 178 2.07 20.29 -0.67
N THR A 179 2.66 21.33 -0.10
CA THR A 179 3.42 21.22 1.16
C THR A 179 2.54 20.72 2.30
N ASN A 180 1.27 21.12 2.32
CA ASN A 180 0.29 20.58 3.26
C ASN A 180 -0.52 19.44 2.60
N PRO A 181 -0.33 18.16 2.99
CA PRO A 181 -1.07 17.03 2.42
C PRO A 181 -2.58 17.09 2.66
N ALA A 182 -3.05 17.87 3.65
CA ALA A 182 -4.48 18.06 3.92
C ALA A 182 -5.25 18.59 2.71
N VAL A 183 -4.59 19.38 1.84
CA VAL A 183 -5.18 19.91 0.61
C VAL A 183 -5.58 18.78 -0.34
N LEU A 184 -4.71 17.79 -0.52
CA LEU A 184 -5.00 16.63 -1.37
C LEU A 184 -6.08 15.74 -0.75
N VAL A 185 -5.97 15.45 0.55
CA VAL A 185 -6.97 14.62 1.25
C VAL A 185 -8.35 15.25 1.12
N LYS A 186 -8.48 16.55 1.41
CA LYS A 186 -9.73 17.29 1.25
C LYS A 186 -10.30 17.18 -0.18
N LYS A 187 -9.46 17.42 -1.18
CA LYS A 187 -9.85 17.29 -2.60
C LYS A 187 -10.41 15.89 -2.91
N ARG A 188 -9.79 14.82 -2.39
CA ARG A 188 -10.24 13.44 -2.63
C ARG A 188 -11.56 13.11 -1.93
N LEU A 189 -11.76 13.64 -0.72
CA LEU A 189 -13.03 13.53 0.00
C LEU A 189 -14.16 14.25 -0.75
N GLU A 190 -13.91 15.44 -1.28
CA GLU A 190 -14.87 16.19 -2.10
C GLU A 190 -15.15 15.48 -3.44
N GLU A 191 -14.13 14.93 -4.10
CA GLU A 191 -14.28 14.10 -5.30
C GLU A 191 -15.18 12.89 -5.05
N TYR A 192 -15.02 12.23 -3.89
CA TYR A 192 -15.91 11.14 -3.48
C TYR A 192 -17.35 11.60 -3.36
N LEU A 193 -17.61 12.68 -2.61
CA LEU A 193 -18.97 13.24 -2.42
C LEU A 193 -19.63 13.62 -3.75
N LYS A 194 -18.87 14.22 -4.67
CA LYS A 194 -19.35 14.53 -6.01
C LYS A 194 -19.69 13.27 -6.81
N THR A 195 -18.84 12.25 -6.73
CA THR A 195 -19.04 11.01 -7.49
C THR A 195 -20.25 10.24 -6.98
N VAL A 196 -20.40 10.08 -5.66
CA VAL A 196 -21.53 9.35 -5.06
C VAL A 196 -22.87 10.03 -5.35
N ALA A 197 -22.92 11.36 -5.34
CA ALA A 197 -24.13 12.11 -5.69
C ALA A 197 -24.58 11.88 -7.14
N ALA A 198 -23.66 11.50 -8.03
CA ALA A 198 -23.94 11.21 -9.44
C ALA A 198 -24.21 9.73 -9.74
N VAL A 199 -24.18 8.85 -8.72
CA VAL A 199 -24.47 7.42 -8.90
C VAL A 199 -25.96 7.15 -8.83
N ASP A 200 -26.48 6.53 -9.88
CA ASP A 200 -27.82 5.96 -9.90
C ASP A 200 -27.77 4.53 -9.34
N PHE A 201 -28.13 4.39 -8.06
CA PHE A 201 -28.17 3.08 -7.39
C PHE A 201 -29.33 2.19 -7.86
N ASN A 202 -30.27 2.72 -8.65
CA ASN A 202 -31.36 1.95 -9.26
C ASN A 202 -31.00 1.44 -10.66
N ALA A 203 -29.78 1.71 -11.15
CA ALA A 203 -29.31 1.23 -12.43
C ALA A 203 -29.44 -0.31 -12.51
N LYS A 204 -30.03 -0.81 -13.60
CA LYS A 204 -30.21 -2.25 -13.79
C LYS A 204 -28.92 -2.91 -14.29
N ILE A 205 -28.63 -4.08 -13.72
CA ILE A 205 -27.54 -4.97 -14.16
C ILE A 205 -28.11 -6.24 -14.76
N SER A 206 -27.36 -6.85 -15.67
CA SER A 206 -27.64 -8.15 -16.23
C SER A 206 -27.53 -9.25 -15.19
N GLU A 207 -28.07 -10.41 -15.53
CA GLU A 207 -27.67 -11.65 -14.89
C GLU A 207 -26.15 -11.87 -15.05
N ALA A 208 -25.60 -12.68 -14.15
CA ALA A 208 -24.19 -13.02 -14.22
C ALA A 208 -23.93 -13.90 -15.44
N ASP A 209 -22.89 -13.58 -16.21
CA ASP A 209 -22.44 -14.45 -17.30
C ASP A 209 -21.78 -15.74 -16.78
N LYS A 210 -21.32 -16.59 -17.71
CA LYS A 210 -20.61 -17.84 -17.38
C LYS A 210 -19.34 -17.68 -16.54
N TYR A 211 -18.84 -16.44 -16.37
CA TYR A 211 -17.69 -16.10 -15.54
C TYR A 211 -18.08 -15.38 -14.24
N GLY A 212 -19.38 -15.27 -13.93
CA GLY A 212 -19.87 -14.57 -12.75
C GLY A 212 -19.88 -13.04 -12.91
N THR A 213 -19.66 -12.50 -14.11
CA THR A 213 -19.57 -11.07 -14.34
C THR A 213 -20.96 -10.50 -14.62
N LYS A 214 -21.34 -9.45 -13.87
CA LYS A 214 -22.56 -8.67 -14.10
C LYS A 214 -22.21 -7.36 -14.81
N LYS A 215 -23.00 -7.01 -15.83
CA LYS A 215 -22.84 -5.80 -16.65
C LYS A 215 -24.04 -4.89 -16.47
N PHE A 216 -23.87 -3.59 -16.58
CA PHE A 216 -24.98 -2.65 -16.66
C PHE A 216 -25.75 -2.86 -17.96
N LEU A 217 -27.08 -2.86 -17.88
CA LEU A 217 -27.93 -2.96 -19.06
C LEU A 217 -27.86 -1.68 -19.91
N SER A 218 -27.59 -0.52 -19.29
CA SER A 218 -27.41 0.75 -19.98
C SER A 218 -25.97 0.92 -20.46
N PRO A 219 -25.73 1.12 -21.78
CA PRO A 219 -24.39 1.41 -22.31
C PRO A 219 -23.77 2.68 -21.72
N LEU A 220 -24.59 3.64 -21.27
CA LEU A 220 -24.10 4.87 -20.64
C LEU A 220 -23.45 4.60 -19.29
N TYR A 221 -23.96 3.63 -18.53
CA TYR A 221 -23.40 3.23 -17.24
C TYR A 221 -22.14 2.36 -17.42
N GLU A 222 -22.06 1.59 -18.50
CA GLU A 222 -20.82 0.89 -18.84
C GLU A 222 -19.66 1.83 -19.20
N LYS A 223 -19.95 3.04 -19.69
CA LYS A 223 -18.92 4.04 -19.99
C LYS A 223 -18.52 4.89 -18.78
N LYS A 224 -19.15 4.71 -17.61
CA LYS A 224 -18.79 5.45 -16.38
C LYS A 224 -17.42 5.03 -15.87
N SER A 225 -16.79 5.91 -15.09
CA SER A 225 -15.46 5.67 -14.52
C SER A 225 -15.46 4.50 -13.53
N ASN A 226 -14.28 3.91 -13.32
CA ASN A 226 -14.11 2.84 -12.34
C ASN A 226 -14.52 3.26 -10.92
N LYS A 227 -14.29 4.52 -10.52
CA LYS A 227 -14.75 5.07 -9.23
C LYS A 227 -16.27 5.05 -9.12
N TRP A 228 -16.98 5.50 -10.16
CA TRP A 228 -18.45 5.48 -10.20
C TRP A 228 -18.97 4.05 -10.07
N LYS A 229 -18.39 3.11 -10.84
CA LYS A 229 -18.80 1.70 -10.79
C LYS A 229 -18.48 1.04 -9.45
N ALA A 230 -17.37 1.40 -8.80
CA ALA A 230 -17.02 0.91 -7.47
C ALA A 230 -18.02 1.39 -6.41
N ILE A 231 -18.39 2.67 -6.44
CA ILE A 231 -19.43 3.23 -5.56
C ILE A 231 -20.76 2.50 -5.78
N TYR A 232 -21.19 2.33 -7.03
CA TYR A 232 -22.41 1.57 -7.34
C TYR A 232 -22.36 0.15 -6.76
N ARG A 233 -21.25 -0.58 -6.98
CA ARG A 233 -21.07 -1.96 -6.52
C ARG A 233 -21.02 -2.11 -5.00
N ALA A 234 -20.56 -1.09 -4.28
CA ALA A 234 -20.61 -1.07 -2.82
C ALA A 234 -22.06 -0.97 -2.27
N GLY A 235 -22.99 -0.45 -3.09
CA GLY A 235 -24.40 -0.31 -2.73
C GLY A 235 -24.73 0.96 -1.97
N LYS A 236 -26.01 1.32 -1.95
CA LYS A 236 -26.48 2.59 -1.39
C LYS A 236 -26.24 2.68 0.12
N GLU A 237 -26.57 1.63 0.87
CA GLU A 237 -26.47 1.63 2.34
C GLU A 237 -25.05 1.88 2.86
N VAL A 238 -24.04 1.33 2.16
CA VAL A 238 -22.63 1.56 2.47
C VAL A 238 -22.28 3.02 2.21
N ASN A 239 -22.67 3.52 1.05
CA ASN A 239 -22.35 4.89 0.64
C ASN A 239 -23.09 5.96 1.45
N ASP A 240 -24.27 5.67 2.00
CA ASP A 240 -24.97 6.59 2.91
C ASP A 240 -24.13 6.80 4.18
N VAL A 241 -23.59 5.72 4.77
CA VAL A 241 -22.72 5.77 5.96
C VAL A 241 -21.40 6.49 5.64
N VAL A 242 -20.75 6.13 4.53
CA VAL A 242 -19.49 6.76 4.13
C VAL A 242 -19.70 8.24 3.81
N THR A 243 -20.79 8.61 3.14
CA THR A 243 -21.14 10.01 2.84
C THR A 243 -21.33 10.82 4.13
N ALA A 244 -22.04 10.28 5.12
CA ALA A 244 -22.21 10.94 6.41
C ALA A 244 -20.86 11.13 7.12
N PHE A 245 -20.02 10.09 7.14
CA PHE A 245 -18.69 10.14 7.73
C PHE A 245 -17.79 11.20 7.06
N VAL A 246 -17.74 11.20 5.73
CA VAL A 246 -16.91 12.15 4.95
C VAL A 246 -17.38 13.59 5.15
N LYS A 247 -18.70 13.83 5.16
CA LYS A 247 -19.25 15.16 5.46
C LYS A 247 -18.85 15.63 6.86
N GLU A 248 -18.87 14.75 7.84
CA GLU A 248 -18.45 15.09 9.20
C GLU A 248 -16.94 15.37 9.28
N TRP A 249 -16.13 14.55 8.60
CA TRP A 249 -14.68 14.77 8.53
C TRP A 249 -14.33 16.11 7.91
N LEU A 250 -15.00 16.51 6.82
CA LEU A 250 -14.76 17.78 6.14
C LEU A 250 -15.13 19.02 6.98
N LYS A 251 -15.92 18.88 8.05
CA LYS A 251 -16.21 19.99 8.99
C LYS A 251 -15.07 20.25 9.98
N GLY A 252 -14.26 19.24 10.27
CA GLY A 252 -13.16 19.31 11.23
C GLY A 252 -11.79 19.49 10.58
N GLU A 253 -10.75 19.28 11.38
CA GLU A 253 -9.38 19.19 10.87
C GLU A 253 -9.24 17.95 9.97
N ILE A 254 -8.73 18.14 8.75
CA ILE A 254 -8.52 17.05 7.79
C ILE A 254 -7.39 16.14 8.26
N ILE A 255 -6.30 16.75 8.72
CA ILE A 255 -5.18 16.08 9.38
C ILE A 255 -5.03 16.72 10.75
N ALA A 256 -5.27 15.95 11.80
CA ALA A 256 -5.22 16.40 13.18
C ALA A 256 -3.80 16.84 13.58
N ALA A 257 -3.70 17.83 14.46
CA ALA A 257 -2.42 18.25 15.05
C ALA A 257 -1.80 17.12 15.89
N GLN A 258 -2.59 16.46 16.73
CA GLN A 258 -2.16 15.30 17.51
C GLN A 258 -2.12 14.05 16.62
N LYS A 259 -1.00 13.33 16.66
CA LYS A 259 -0.78 12.15 15.82
C LYS A 259 -1.27 10.88 16.47
N VAL A 260 -1.86 10.02 15.64
CA VAL A 260 -2.36 8.71 16.05
C VAL A 260 -1.28 7.66 15.77
N GLN A 261 -1.03 6.77 16.73
CA GLN A 261 -0.25 5.56 16.48
C GLN A 261 -1.14 4.57 15.74
N ILE A 262 -0.71 4.15 14.55
CA ILE A 262 -1.41 3.13 13.78
C ILE A 262 -0.76 1.76 14.02
N PRO A 263 -1.54 0.67 14.07
CA PRO A 263 -0.97 -0.66 14.10
C PRO A 263 0.00 -0.89 12.93
N THR A 264 1.10 -1.59 13.23
CA THR A 264 2.07 -2.04 12.24
C THR A 264 2.18 -3.55 12.29
N ASP A 265 2.53 -4.18 11.15
CA ASP A 265 2.66 -5.64 11.03
C ASP A 265 3.67 -6.23 12.06
N ASP A 266 4.60 -5.41 12.59
CA ASP A 266 5.55 -5.80 13.63
C ASP A 266 4.98 -5.74 15.06
N THR A 267 3.91 -4.95 15.27
CA THR A 267 3.22 -4.83 16.56
C THR A 267 2.39 -6.08 16.86
N GLU A 268 1.85 -6.75 15.83
CA GLU A 268 1.14 -8.03 15.97
C GLU A 268 2.08 -9.18 16.35
N LYS A 269 3.32 -9.21 15.84
CA LYS A 269 4.29 -10.27 16.15
C LYS A 269 4.74 -10.29 17.61
N LYS A 270 4.81 -9.13 18.28
CA LYS A 270 5.20 -9.05 19.69
C LYS A 270 4.12 -9.54 20.64
N THR A 271 2.85 -9.50 20.25
CA THR A 271 1.72 -9.88 21.11
C THR A 271 1.45 -11.39 21.06
N ASN A 272 1.72 -12.03 19.93
CA ASN A 272 1.52 -13.49 19.76
C ASN A 272 2.60 -14.37 20.40
N ASN A 273 3.75 -13.81 20.81
CA ASN A 273 4.81 -14.57 21.49
C ASN A 273 4.62 -14.74 23.00
N ASN A 274 3.60 -14.12 23.61
CA ASN A 274 3.35 -14.21 25.07
C ASN A 274 2.25 -15.22 25.47
N ASN A 275 1.60 -15.90 24.52
CA ASN A 275 0.51 -16.84 24.81
C ASN A 275 0.73 -18.21 24.18
N ASN A 276 1.90 -18.82 24.40
CA ASN A 276 2.03 -20.25 24.13
C ASN A 276 2.95 -20.96 25.14
N SER A 277 2.39 -21.22 26.33
CA SER A 277 2.80 -22.34 27.17
C SER A 277 1.55 -23.14 27.49
N ASN A 278 1.66 -24.45 27.27
CA ASN A 278 0.68 -25.51 27.47
C ASN A 278 -0.39 -25.66 26.38
N ASN A 279 -0.16 -26.55 25.40
CA ASN A 279 -0.64 -27.93 25.55
C ASN A 279 0.02 -28.89 24.55
N LYS A 280 0.32 -30.09 25.04
CA LYS A 280 1.05 -31.16 24.37
C LYS A 280 0.04 -32.15 23.77
N GLN A 281 0.20 -32.41 22.47
CA GLN A 281 0.20 -33.74 21.83
C GLN A 281 -1.06 -34.63 21.91
N ALA A 282 -1.65 -34.90 20.75
CA ALA A 282 -2.15 -36.22 20.39
C ALA A 282 -2.03 -36.46 18.87
N THR A 283 -1.38 -37.57 18.54
CA THR A 283 -1.05 -38.16 17.25
C THR A 283 -2.20 -38.94 16.63
N ASN A 284 -2.35 -38.93 15.29
CA ASN A 284 -2.51 -40.12 14.43
C ASN A 284 -2.57 -39.68 12.94
N THR A 285 -1.67 -40.06 12.03
CA THR A 285 -1.39 -41.36 11.34
C THR A 285 -2.14 -41.53 9.99
N ASN A 286 -1.34 -41.59 8.92
CA ASN A 286 -1.47 -42.41 7.70
C ASN A 286 -2.45 -42.08 6.54
N THR A 287 -1.91 -41.78 5.34
CA THR A 287 -1.73 -42.73 4.19
C THR A 287 -1.75 -42.02 2.81
N ASN A 288 -0.66 -42.26 2.05
CA ASN A 288 -0.51 -42.37 0.59
C ASN A 288 -1.74 -42.21 -0.33
N SER A 289 -1.57 -41.50 -1.46
CA SER A 289 -1.33 -42.14 -2.78
C SER A 289 -1.24 -41.12 -3.94
N ASN A 290 -0.30 -41.41 -4.85
CA ASN A 290 -0.09 -40.80 -6.16
C ASN A 290 -1.34 -40.89 -7.05
N THR A 291 -1.53 -39.92 -7.96
CA THR A 291 -1.68 -40.21 -9.40
C THR A 291 -1.34 -38.96 -10.22
N SER A 292 -0.38 -39.12 -11.14
CA SER A 292 -0.11 -38.20 -12.24
C SER A 292 -1.10 -38.43 -13.38
N THR A 293 -1.63 -37.36 -13.98
CA THR A 293 -2.01 -37.36 -15.39
C THR A 293 -1.75 -35.98 -16.00
N ASN A 294 -0.90 -36.00 -17.02
CA ASN A 294 -0.67 -34.91 -17.96
C ASN A 294 -1.95 -34.62 -18.76
N ASN A 295 -2.27 -33.35 -18.98
CA ASN A 295 -2.73 -32.95 -20.31
C ASN A 295 -2.43 -31.48 -20.59
N ALA A 296 -1.74 -31.25 -21.68
CA ALA A 296 -1.42 -29.94 -22.22
C ALA A 296 -2.62 -29.41 -23.02
N SER A 297 -2.99 -28.15 -22.78
CA SER A 297 -3.72 -27.35 -23.78
C SER A 297 -3.42 -25.88 -23.55
N SER A 298 -2.74 -25.31 -24.53
CA SER A 298 -2.48 -23.89 -24.72
C SER A 298 -3.78 -23.14 -25.02
N THR A 299 -4.01 -21.98 -24.40
CA THR A 299 -4.26 -20.69 -25.10
C THR A 299 -4.26 -19.53 -24.10
N SER A 300 -3.63 -18.45 -24.55
CA SER A 300 -3.33 -17.14 -23.97
C SER A 300 -4.37 -16.47 -23.07
N GLY A 301 -3.87 -15.93 -21.95
CA GLY A 301 -4.50 -14.88 -21.16
C GLY A 301 -3.49 -14.32 -20.16
N THR A 302 -2.74 -13.31 -20.56
CA THR A 302 -1.70 -12.65 -19.76
C THR A 302 -2.34 -11.93 -18.58
N ALA A 303 -2.47 -12.63 -17.45
CA ALA A 303 -2.75 -12.04 -16.15
C ALA A 303 -1.40 -11.65 -15.53
N THR A 304 -1.09 -10.36 -15.54
CA THR A 304 -0.01 -9.81 -14.74
C THR A 304 -0.47 -9.80 -13.28
N ASP A 305 -0.07 -10.84 -12.55
CA ASP A 305 -0.01 -10.80 -11.10
C ASP A 305 0.82 -9.58 -10.70
N ALA A 306 0.17 -8.57 -10.14
CA ALA A 306 0.83 -7.42 -9.54
C ALA A 306 1.55 -7.91 -8.27
N LYS A 307 2.75 -8.46 -8.47
CA LYS A 307 3.79 -8.56 -7.46
C LYS A 307 3.99 -7.15 -6.88
N PRO A 308 4.04 -6.96 -5.56
CA PRO A 308 4.32 -5.66 -5.00
C PRO A 308 5.66 -5.16 -5.57
N ALA A 309 5.65 -3.94 -6.12
CA ALA A 309 6.78 -3.29 -6.77
C ALA A 309 7.96 -2.95 -5.82
N ASP A 310 7.93 -3.46 -4.58
CA ASP A 310 8.90 -3.20 -3.51
C ASP A 310 9.79 -4.40 -3.17
N ALA A 311 9.65 -5.53 -3.87
CA ALA A 311 10.60 -6.64 -3.71
C ALA A 311 11.91 -6.32 -4.43
N VAL A 312 12.77 -5.53 -3.78
CA VAL A 312 14.15 -5.25 -4.20
C VAL A 312 14.96 -6.56 -4.11
N THR A 313 15.12 -7.25 -5.24
CA THR A 313 15.86 -8.51 -5.29
C THR A 313 17.37 -8.28 -5.48
N PRO A 314 18.24 -8.96 -4.71
CA PRO A 314 19.69 -8.80 -4.82
C PRO A 314 20.23 -9.30 -6.17
N VAL A 315 21.15 -8.54 -6.76
CA VAL A 315 21.78 -8.85 -8.06
C VAL A 315 23.08 -9.61 -7.82
N LYS A 316 23.00 -10.91 -7.56
CA LYS A 316 24.16 -11.80 -7.80
C LYS A 316 23.78 -12.83 -8.85
N GLU A 317 23.44 -12.36 -10.05
CA GLU A 317 23.26 -13.23 -11.20
C GLU A 317 24.27 -12.97 -12.32
N LYS A 318 24.91 -14.07 -12.75
CA LYS A 318 25.57 -14.35 -14.04
C LYS A 318 27.03 -13.96 -14.31
N LYS A 319 27.77 -13.24 -13.45
CA LYS A 319 29.23 -13.12 -13.67
C LYS A 319 29.99 -14.45 -13.50
N ASN A 320 29.51 -15.37 -12.65
CA ASN A 320 30.17 -16.68 -12.43
C ASN A 320 29.90 -17.73 -13.53
N LEU A 321 28.79 -17.63 -14.28
CA LEU A 321 28.48 -18.56 -15.36
C LEU A 321 29.33 -18.30 -16.61
N PHE A 322 29.57 -17.03 -16.95
CA PHE A 322 30.45 -16.66 -18.07
C PHE A 322 31.93 -16.98 -17.80
N LYS A 323 32.37 -16.88 -16.54
CA LYS A 323 33.74 -17.30 -16.17
C LYS A 323 33.91 -18.83 -16.28
N LYS A 324 32.91 -19.61 -15.84
CA LYS A 324 32.89 -21.07 -16.03
C LYS A 324 32.81 -21.51 -17.50
N LEU A 325 32.16 -20.75 -18.39
CA LEU A 325 32.15 -21.04 -19.83
C LEU A 325 33.49 -20.73 -20.52
N LYS A 326 34.18 -19.65 -20.10
CA LYS A 326 35.52 -19.31 -20.63
C LYS A 326 36.61 -20.29 -20.17
N ASP A 327 36.50 -20.82 -18.95
CA ASP A 327 37.48 -21.81 -18.46
C ASP A 327 37.28 -23.20 -19.09
N LYS A 328 36.04 -23.57 -19.47
CA LYS A 328 35.76 -24.82 -20.21
C LYS A 328 36.18 -24.80 -21.68
N THR A 329 36.34 -23.63 -22.30
CA THR A 329 36.74 -23.52 -23.72
C THR A 329 38.26 -23.48 -23.93
N LYS A 330 39.05 -23.27 -22.87
CA LYS A 330 40.52 -23.34 -22.94
C LYS A 330 41.11 -24.75 -22.75
N GLY A 331 40.30 -25.74 -22.37
CA GLY A 331 40.74 -27.12 -22.13
C GLY A 331 40.52 -28.10 -23.28
N VAL A 332 40.01 -27.67 -24.44
CA VAL A 332 39.58 -28.57 -25.54
C VAL A 332 40.41 -28.39 -26.83
N ILE A 333 41.50 -27.62 -26.78
CA ILE A 333 42.46 -27.50 -27.90
C ILE A 333 43.82 -27.94 -27.40
N ASN A 334 44.01 -29.25 -27.30
CA ASN A 334 45.29 -29.95 -27.25
C ASN A 334 44.98 -31.45 -27.23
N TYR A 335 44.68 -32.01 -28.40
CA TYR A 335 45.01 -33.37 -28.82
C TYR A 335 44.92 -33.43 -30.34
#